data_AF-V7HZS0-F1
#
_entry.id   AF-V7HZS0-F1
#
_cell.length_a   1.000
_cell.length_b   1.000
_cell.length_c   1.000
_cell.angle_alpha   90.00
_cell.angle_beta   90.00
_cell.angle_gamma   90.00
#
_symmetry.space_group_name_H-M   'P 1'
#
loop_
_entity.id
_entity.type
_entity.pdbx_description
1 polymer ?
#
loop_
_entity_poly.entity_id
_entity_poly.type
_entity_poly.pdbx_seq_one_letter_code
_entity_poly.pdbx_strand_id
1 'polypeptide(L)'
;MGRRDRVRYTLSDQRGHEPLSEFDIRIIMRAADDIISVAGRTMLTKILKGSRDKDILEHSLDKCPSYGKYAELSNDEITRRIDWMILHNYLEISYNGRLPMIVFSEIGWEMYKPQYAEELMVKILSVAEEDTDDLIAQLKVTNREVVVMILDEIAESRNIGLIRFLRRWELVEVKKVRAMINDTIGKLKSV
;
A
#
# COMPACT_ATOMS: atom_id res chain seq x y z
N MET A 1 -3.52 34.81 -15.04
CA MET A 1 -2.47 34.10 -14.28
C MET A 1 -1.82 33.08 -15.20
N GLY A 2 -0.53 33.21 -15.51
CA GLY A 2 0.18 32.28 -16.40
C GLY A 2 0.26 30.89 -15.78
N ARG A 3 -0.09 29.86 -16.55
CA ARG A 3 -0.02 28.45 -16.15
C ARG A 3 1.46 28.11 -15.89
N ARG A 4 1.86 27.99 -14.62
CA ARG A 4 3.26 27.71 -14.27
C ARG A 4 3.64 26.29 -14.71
N ASP A 5 4.83 26.12 -15.27
CA ASP A 5 5.28 24.85 -15.87
C ASP A 5 5.33 23.68 -14.89
N ARG A 6 5.04 22.47 -15.37
CA ARG A 6 5.17 21.23 -14.58
C ARG A 6 6.61 21.08 -14.07
N VAL A 7 6.75 20.57 -12.84
CA VAL A 7 8.07 20.19 -12.31
C VAL A 7 8.58 19.03 -13.17
N ARG A 8 9.75 19.23 -13.80
CA ARG A 8 10.38 18.23 -14.64
C ARG A 8 11.04 17.15 -13.78
N TYR A 9 11.09 15.94 -14.31
CA TYR A 9 11.85 14.84 -13.73
C TYR A 9 12.68 14.16 -14.82
N THR A 10 13.81 13.60 -14.41
CA THR A 10 14.65 12.75 -15.26
C THR A 10 14.83 11.43 -14.54
N LEU A 11 14.60 10.33 -15.25
CA LEU A 11 14.86 8.98 -14.74
C LEU A 11 16.35 8.69 -14.87
N SER A 12 16.88 7.99 -13.88
CA SER A 12 18.28 7.59 -13.81
C SER A 12 18.62 6.59 -14.91
N ASP A 13 19.86 6.65 -15.42
CA ASP A 13 20.39 5.63 -16.34
C ASP A 13 20.46 4.27 -15.64
N GLN A 14 20.00 3.23 -16.33
CA GLN A 14 19.94 1.86 -15.80
C GLN A 14 21.04 0.94 -16.39
N ARG A 15 21.87 1.46 -17.31
CA ARG A 15 22.92 0.65 -17.96
C ARG A 15 23.91 0.10 -16.93
N GLY A 16 24.18 -1.20 -17.03
CA GLY A 16 25.14 -1.90 -16.17
C GLY A 16 24.61 -2.28 -14.78
N HIS A 17 23.31 -2.14 -14.53
CA HIS A 17 22.68 -2.57 -13.28
C HIS A 17 21.87 -3.85 -13.47
N GLU A 18 21.94 -4.73 -12.47
CA GLU A 18 21.13 -5.94 -12.43
C GLU A 18 19.65 -5.60 -12.19
N PRO A 19 18.71 -6.41 -12.71
CA PRO A 19 17.30 -6.30 -12.39
C PRO A 19 17.05 -6.34 -10.87
N LEU A 20 16.00 -5.64 -10.41
CA LEU A 20 15.61 -5.73 -9.02
C LEU A 20 15.13 -7.14 -8.68
N SER A 21 15.49 -7.59 -7.47
CA SER A 21 14.93 -8.81 -6.91
C SER A 21 13.44 -8.63 -6.63
N GLU A 22 12.69 -9.72 -6.63
CA GLU A 22 11.26 -9.71 -6.26
C GLU A 22 11.04 -9.16 -4.82
N PHE A 23 12.00 -9.41 -3.93
CA PHE A 23 12.01 -8.86 -2.58
C PHE A 23 12.13 -7.33 -2.59
N ASP A 24 13.04 -6.78 -3.39
CA ASP A 24 13.19 -5.33 -3.54
C ASP A 24 11.96 -4.68 -4.16
N ILE A 25 11.37 -5.32 -5.17
CA ILE A 25 10.12 -4.89 -5.81
C ILE A 25 9.01 -4.77 -4.75
N ARG A 26 8.82 -5.80 -3.91
CA ARG A 26 7.85 -5.79 -2.80
C ARG A 26 8.11 -4.70 -1.76
N ILE A 27 9.38 -4.47 -1.39
CA ILE A 27 9.74 -3.41 -0.44
C ILE A 27 9.34 -2.05 -0.98
N ILE A 28 9.68 -1.76 -2.24
CA ILE A 28 9.41 -0.46 -2.87
C ILE A 28 7.91 -0.26 -3.06
N MET A 29 7.17 -1.28 -3.52
CA MET A 29 5.71 -1.20 -3.64
C MET A 29 5.05 -0.94 -2.29
N ARG A 30 5.47 -1.64 -1.23
CA ARG A 30 4.92 -1.40 0.11
C ARG A 30 5.22 -0.01 0.63
N ALA A 31 6.41 0.55 0.36
CA ALA A 31 6.72 1.92 0.72
C ALA A 31 5.95 2.95 -0.12
N ALA A 32 5.66 2.64 -1.39
CA ALA A 32 4.94 3.53 -2.29
C ALA A 32 3.46 3.67 -1.92
N ASP A 33 2.84 2.63 -1.36
CA ASP A 33 1.43 2.63 -0.95
C ASP A 33 1.09 3.78 0.01
N ASP A 34 1.96 4.06 0.99
CA ASP A 34 1.73 5.11 1.99
C ASP A 34 1.76 6.54 1.40
N ILE A 35 2.24 6.70 0.16
CA ILE A 35 2.35 8.00 -0.52
C ILE A 35 1.72 8.02 -1.91
N ILE A 36 0.97 6.98 -2.26
CA ILE A 36 0.41 6.82 -3.60
C ILE A 36 -0.53 7.98 -3.91
N SER A 37 -0.37 8.62 -5.07
CA SER A 37 -1.09 9.83 -5.44
C SER A 37 -0.91 11.03 -4.47
N VAL A 38 0.02 10.98 -3.52
CA VAL A 38 0.29 12.03 -2.50
C VAL A 38 1.69 12.61 -2.59
N ALA A 39 2.71 11.83 -2.95
CA ALA A 39 4.07 12.35 -3.08
C ALA A 39 4.86 11.72 -4.24
N GLY A 40 5.98 12.35 -4.58
CA GLY A 40 6.87 11.92 -5.65
C GLY A 40 8.06 11.07 -5.19
N ARG A 41 8.93 10.75 -6.14
CA ARG A 41 10.14 9.91 -5.96
C ARG A 41 11.02 10.32 -4.78
N THR A 42 11.21 11.61 -4.56
CA THR A 42 12.04 12.10 -3.45
C THR A 42 11.49 11.70 -2.09
N MET A 43 10.16 11.69 -1.91
CA MET A 43 9.57 11.23 -0.66
C MET A 43 9.73 9.71 -0.50
N LEU A 44 9.53 8.96 -1.59
CA LEU A 44 9.73 7.51 -1.57
C LEU A 44 11.17 7.13 -1.19
N THR A 45 12.16 7.84 -1.75
CA THR A 45 13.57 7.69 -1.39
C THR A 45 13.79 7.91 0.10
N LYS A 46 13.21 8.97 0.68
CA LYS A 46 13.32 9.29 2.12
C LYS A 46 12.73 8.20 3.02
N ILE A 47 11.57 7.65 2.66
CA ILE A 47 10.94 6.55 3.40
C ILE A 47 11.87 5.34 3.40
N LEU A 48 12.29 4.89 2.21
CA LEU A 48 13.15 3.71 2.05
C LEU A 48 14.52 3.89 2.73
N LYS A 49 15.06 5.11 2.73
CA LYS A 49 16.32 5.46 3.41
C LYS A 49 16.20 5.50 4.93
N GLY A 50 14.99 5.66 5.48
CA GLY A 50 14.80 5.85 6.91
C GLY A 50 15.11 7.28 7.37
N SER A 51 14.78 8.27 6.54
CA SER A 51 15.06 9.68 6.81
C SER A 51 14.20 10.21 7.97
N ARG A 52 14.83 10.95 8.89
CA ARG A 52 14.16 11.64 10.01
C ARG A 52 13.67 13.04 9.62
N ASP A 53 13.52 13.31 8.33
CA ASP A 53 13.03 14.58 7.82
C ASP A 53 11.66 14.93 8.42
N LYS A 54 11.42 16.23 8.61
CA LYS A 54 10.20 16.74 9.25
C LYS A 54 8.93 16.20 8.61
N ASP A 55 8.83 16.25 7.27
CA ASP A 55 7.65 15.77 6.54
C ASP A 55 7.39 14.27 6.73
N ILE A 56 8.44 13.45 6.92
CA ILE A 56 8.28 12.01 7.19
C ILE A 56 7.57 11.82 8.52
N LEU A 57 8.05 12.50 9.57
CA LEU A 57 7.53 12.36 10.93
C LEU A 57 6.15 12.98 11.09
N GLU A 58 5.92 14.15 10.48
CA GLU A 58 4.62 14.83 10.53
C GLU A 58 3.49 14.01 9.89
N HIS A 59 3.81 13.22 8.87
CA HIS A 59 2.88 12.32 8.21
C HIS A 59 2.94 10.88 8.72
N SER A 60 3.68 10.60 9.80
CA SER A 60 3.87 9.27 10.38
C SER A 60 4.38 8.21 9.37
N LEU A 61 5.12 8.64 8.35
CA LEU A 61 5.67 7.75 7.31
C LEU A 61 6.84 6.90 7.85
N ASP A 62 7.36 7.22 9.03
CA ASP A 62 8.28 6.40 9.80
C ASP A 62 7.65 5.11 10.34
N LYS A 63 6.32 5.02 10.33
CA LYS A 63 5.58 3.79 10.69
C LYS A 63 5.41 2.82 9.51
N CYS A 64 5.83 3.20 8.30
CA CYS A 64 5.80 2.34 7.13
C CYS A 64 6.58 1.04 7.39
N PRO A 65 6.04 -0.16 7.07
CA PRO A 65 6.79 -1.43 7.23
C PRO A 65 8.11 -1.49 6.45
N SER A 66 8.20 -0.71 5.36
CA SER A 66 9.38 -0.58 4.52
C SER A 66 10.29 0.60 4.90
N TYR A 67 9.99 1.33 5.98
CA TYR A 67 10.80 2.45 6.43
C TYR A 67 12.22 2.00 6.78
N GLY A 68 13.22 2.68 6.21
CA GLY A 68 14.64 2.40 6.49
C GLY A 68 15.17 1.06 5.95
N LYS A 69 14.41 0.32 5.12
CA LYS A 69 14.88 -0.95 4.55
C LYS A 69 16.13 -0.81 3.68
N TYR A 70 16.40 0.40 3.19
CA TYR A 70 17.61 0.76 2.43
C TYR A 70 18.49 1.75 3.18
N ALA A 71 18.54 1.69 4.52
CA ALA A 71 19.37 2.57 5.35
C ALA A 71 20.86 2.58 4.94
N GLU A 72 21.38 1.48 4.42
CA GLU A 72 22.78 1.37 3.99
C GLU A 72 23.07 1.91 2.58
N LEU A 73 22.04 2.10 1.75
CA LEU A 73 22.20 2.56 0.37
C LEU A 73 22.25 4.08 0.28
N SER A 74 22.97 4.63 -0.68
CA SER A 74 22.93 6.06 -0.99
C SER A 74 21.55 6.48 -1.54
N ASN A 75 21.21 7.77 -1.41
CA ASN A 75 19.97 8.30 -2.00
C ASN A 75 19.91 8.09 -3.51
N ASP A 76 21.05 8.15 -4.20
CA ASP A 76 21.13 7.96 -5.65
C ASP A 76 20.90 6.50 -6.05
N GLU A 77 21.38 5.54 -5.25
CA GLU A 77 21.09 4.12 -5.47
C GLU A 77 19.61 3.82 -5.25
N ILE A 78 19.02 4.33 -4.15
CA ILE A 78 17.58 4.15 -3.88
C ILE A 78 16.73 4.79 -4.99
N THR A 79 17.07 6.01 -5.40
CA THR A 79 16.37 6.70 -6.48
C THR A 79 16.48 5.93 -7.80
N ARG A 80 17.64 5.35 -8.10
CA ARG A 80 17.81 4.46 -9.26
C ARG A 80 16.88 3.24 -9.21
N ARG A 81 16.73 2.60 -8.04
CA ARG A 81 15.81 1.46 -7.86
C ARG A 81 14.35 1.87 -8.06
N ILE A 82 13.95 3.04 -7.55
CA ILE A 82 12.61 3.60 -7.80
C ILE A 82 12.41 3.90 -9.30
N ASP A 83 13.42 4.48 -9.96
CA ASP A 83 13.35 4.75 -11.39
C ASP A 83 13.27 3.46 -12.21
N TRP A 84 13.94 2.39 -11.78
CA TRP A 84 13.80 1.06 -12.38
C TRP A 84 12.35 0.58 -12.30
N MET A 85 11.68 0.75 -11.15
CA MET A 85 10.26 0.39 -10.98
C MET A 85 9.34 1.18 -11.93
N ILE A 86 9.68 2.44 -12.23
CA ILE A 86 8.93 3.26 -13.18
C ILE A 86 9.17 2.78 -14.61
N LEU A 87 10.42 2.52 -14.97
CA LEU A 87 10.81 2.06 -16.32
C LEU A 87 10.23 0.68 -16.66
N HIS A 88 10.04 -0.17 -15.66
CA HIS A 88 9.49 -1.52 -15.82
C HIS A 88 7.98 -1.59 -15.56
N ASN A 89 7.30 -0.44 -15.52
CA ASN A 89 5.85 -0.34 -15.44
C ASN A 89 5.25 -1.02 -14.20
N TYR A 90 5.92 -0.89 -13.06
CA TYR A 90 5.33 -1.17 -11.74
C TYR A 90 4.74 0.10 -11.14
N LEU A 91 5.51 1.20 -11.23
CA LEU A 91 5.09 2.53 -10.80
C LEU A 91 4.95 3.45 -12.02
N GLU A 92 4.12 4.47 -11.89
CA GLU A 92 3.97 5.52 -12.89
C GLU A 92 4.07 6.90 -12.22
N ILE A 93 4.26 7.92 -13.06
CA ILE A 93 4.21 9.31 -12.62
C ILE A 93 2.90 9.94 -13.11
N SER A 94 2.06 10.33 -12.16
CA SER A 94 0.86 11.13 -12.41
C SER A 94 1.05 12.55 -11.91
N TYR A 95 0.54 13.54 -12.66
CA TYR A 95 0.66 14.95 -12.26
C TYR A 95 -0.58 15.41 -11.50
N ASN A 96 -0.39 15.82 -10.24
CA ASN A 96 -1.37 16.64 -9.53
C ASN A 96 -0.98 18.12 -9.67
N GLY A 97 -1.66 18.82 -10.58
CA GLY A 97 -1.30 20.19 -10.97
C GLY A 97 0.09 20.24 -11.59
N ARG A 98 1.08 20.69 -10.82
CA ARG A 98 2.48 20.81 -11.26
C ARG A 98 3.39 19.73 -10.69
N LEU A 99 2.94 18.99 -9.68
CA LEU A 99 3.77 18.07 -8.92
C LEU A 99 3.66 16.65 -9.49
N PRO A 100 4.79 15.97 -9.77
CA PRO A 100 4.82 14.57 -10.14
C PRO A 100 4.63 13.69 -8.89
N MET A 101 3.63 12.83 -8.93
CA MET A 101 3.23 11.92 -7.87
C MET A 101 3.47 10.49 -8.34
N ILE A 102 3.90 9.62 -7.45
CA ILE A 102 3.97 8.20 -7.74
C ILE A 102 2.55 7.62 -7.67
N VAL A 103 2.21 6.82 -8.66
CA VAL A 103 1.00 5.98 -8.66
C VAL A 103 1.36 4.55 -9.02
N PHE A 104 0.52 3.58 -8.67
CA PHE A 104 0.67 2.23 -9.17
C PHE A 104 0.22 2.23 -10.63
N SER A 105 1.01 1.58 -11.48
CA SER A 105 0.52 1.13 -12.78
C SER A 105 -0.53 0.03 -12.57
N GLU A 106 -1.21 -0.37 -13.64
CA GLU A 106 -2.12 -1.54 -13.60
C GLU A 106 -1.37 -2.81 -13.15
N ILE A 107 -0.21 -3.12 -13.75
CA ILE A 107 0.58 -4.30 -13.41
C ILE A 107 1.11 -4.23 -11.97
N GLY A 108 1.58 -3.05 -11.55
CA GLY A 108 2.03 -2.82 -10.18
C GLY A 108 0.92 -2.99 -9.15
N TRP A 109 -0.29 -2.53 -9.46
CA TRP A 109 -1.45 -2.72 -8.60
C TRP A 109 -1.84 -4.20 -8.47
N GLU A 110 -1.92 -4.92 -9.60
CA GLU A 110 -2.21 -6.35 -9.59
C GLU A 110 -1.19 -7.15 -8.79
N MET A 111 0.08 -6.77 -8.83
CA MET A 111 1.14 -7.41 -8.06
C MET A 111 1.12 -7.05 -6.58
N TYR A 112 0.79 -5.80 -6.24
CA TYR A 112 0.84 -5.30 -4.86
C TYR A 112 -0.38 -5.68 -4.03
N LYS A 113 -1.59 -5.62 -4.60
CA LYS A 113 -2.83 -5.80 -3.83
C LYS A 113 -2.92 -7.12 -3.05
N PRO A 114 -2.38 -8.28 -3.51
CA PRO A 114 -2.38 -9.51 -2.72
C PRO A 114 -1.46 -9.41 -1.49
N GLN A 115 -0.30 -8.76 -1.63
CA GLN A 115 0.62 -8.52 -0.51
C GLN A 115 -0.05 -7.68 0.58
N TYR A 116 -0.82 -6.65 0.19
CA TYR A 116 -1.52 -5.82 1.17
C TYR A 116 -2.70 -6.55 1.82
N ALA A 117 -3.42 -7.38 1.06
CA ALA A 117 -4.47 -8.25 1.61
C ALA A 117 -3.90 -9.21 2.67
N GLU A 118 -2.76 -9.85 2.39
CA GLU A 118 -2.07 -10.74 3.34
C GLU A 118 -1.65 -10.01 4.62
N GLU A 119 -1.08 -8.80 4.51
CA GLU A 119 -0.71 -7.99 5.68
C GLU A 119 -1.94 -7.67 6.56
N LEU A 120 -3.05 -7.30 5.94
CA LEU A 120 -4.30 -7.01 6.64
C LEU A 120 -4.92 -8.27 7.25
N MET A 121 -4.83 -9.41 6.57
CA MET A 121 -5.36 -10.68 7.09
C MET A 121 -4.59 -11.13 8.33
N VAL A 122 -3.26 -11.01 8.33
CA VAL A 122 -2.45 -11.25 9.53
C VAL A 122 -2.90 -10.36 10.68
N LYS A 123 -3.15 -9.07 10.43
CA LYS A 123 -3.68 -8.14 11.43
C LYS A 123 -5.06 -8.58 11.94
N ILE A 124 -5.98 -8.96 11.05
CA ILE A 124 -7.32 -9.42 11.43
C ILE A 124 -7.25 -10.66 12.33
N LEU A 125 -6.36 -11.61 12.03
CA LEU A 125 -6.23 -12.84 12.79
C LEU A 125 -5.61 -12.63 14.18
N SER A 126 -4.84 -11.56 14.39
CA SER A 126 -4.13 -11.30 15.63
C SER A 126 -4.59 -10.04 16.39
N VAL A 127 -5.64 -9.36 15.91
CA VAL A 127 -6.07 -8.06 16.49
C VAL A 127 -6.58 -8.24 17.92
N ALA A 128 -6.13 -7.39 18.83
CA ALA A 128 -6.66 -7.31 20.18
C ALA A 128 -8.01 -6.58 20.19
N GLU A 129 -8.80 -6.77 21.25
CA GLU A 129 -10.14 -6.17 21.31
C GLU A 129 -10.10 -4.63 21.29
N GLU A 130 -9.10 -4.06 21.96
CA GLU A 130 -8.84 -2.62 22.07
C GLU A 130 -8.43 -1.98 20.73
N ASP A 131 -7.75 -2.73 19.85
CA ASP A 131 -7.25 -2.22 18.56
C ASP A 131 -8.21 -2.51 17.40
N THR A 132 -9.32 -3.21 17.68
CA THR A 132 -10.25 -3.68 16.64
C THR A 132 -10.89 -2.53 15.86
N ASP A 133 -11.25 -1.43 16.53
CA ASP A 133 -11.87 -0.28 15.86
C ASP A 133 -10.90 0.46 14.93
N ASP A 134 -9.61 0.54 15.31
CA ASP A 134 -8.57 1.16 14.48
C ASP A 134 -8.32 0.34 13.21
N LEU A 135 -8.28 -1.00 13.33
CA LEU A 135 -8.18 -1.89 12.17
C LEU A 135 -9.42 -1.78 11.27
N ILE A 136 -10.62 -1.68 11.85
CA ILE A 136 -11.85 -1.46 11.08
C ILE A 136 -11.81 -0.10 10.36
N ALA A 137 -11.31 0.96 11.01
CA ALA A 137 -11.14 2.27 10.38
C ALA A 137 -10.16 2.22 9.21
N GLN A 138 -9.07 1.44 9.33
CA GLN A 138 -8.15 1.16 8.21
C GLN A 138 -8.87 0.44 7.06
N LEU A 139 -9.58 -0.66 7.35
CA LEU A 139 -10.30 -1.45 6.34
C LEU A 139 -11.34 -0.62 5.57
N LYS A 140 -11.98 0.35 6.23
CA LYS A 140 -12.98 1.24 5.62
C LYS A 140 -12.43 2.13 4.50
N VAL A 141 -11.16 2.53 4.61
CA VAL A 141 -10.48 3.36 3.60
C VAL A 141 -9.65 2.53 2.62
N THR A 142 -9.52 1.23 2.86
CA THR A 142 -8.82 0.29 2.00
C THR A 142 -9.52 0.14 0.65
N ASN A 143 -8.72 -0.05 -0.42
CA ASN A 143 -9.24 -0.30 -1.75
C ASN A 143 -10.19 -1.51 -1.77
N ARG A 144 -11.32 -1.37 -2.46
CA ARG A 144 -12.37 -2.40 -2.48
C ARG A 144 -11.89 -3.75 -3.01
N GLU A 145 -10.93 -3.80 -3.93
CA GLU A 145 -10.39 -5.08 -4.43
C GLU A 145 -9.64 -5.84 -3.33
N VAL A 146 -8.89 -5.14 -2.48
CA VAL A 146 -8.23 -5.73 -1.32
C VAL A 146 -9.27 -6.21 -0.31
N VAL A 147 -10.33 -5.43 -0.07
CA VAL A 147 -11.46 -5.84 0.78
C VAL A 147 -12.14 -7.11 0.27
N VAL A 148 -12.33 -7.25 -1.05
CA VAL A 148 -12.87 -8.48 -1.66
C VAL A 148 -11.95 -9.66 -1.35
N MET A 149 -10.64 -9.52 -1.60
CA MET A 149 -9.66 -10.59 -1.35
C MET A 149 -9.68 -11.08 0.10
N ILE A 150 -9.70 -10.15 1.05
CA ILE A 150 -9.77 -10.47 2.49
C ILE A 150 -11.06 -11.24 2.81
N LEU A 151 -12.21 -10.80 2.30
CA LEU A 151 -13.48 -11.45 2.58
C LEU A 151 -13.60 -12.83 1.95
N ASP A 152 -13.01 -13.04 0.78
CA ASP A 152 -12.91 -14.35 0.13
C ASP A 152 -11.99 -15.29 0.94
N GLU A 153 -10.81 -14.83 1.35
CA GLU A 153 -9.89 -15.60 2.19
C GLU A 153 -10.52 -15.98 3.55
N ILE A 154 -11.22 -15.05 4.19
CA ILE A 154 -11.97 -15.34 5.42
C ILE A 154 -13.01 -16.42 5.18
N ALA A 155 -13.78 -16.33 4.08
CA ALA A 155 -14.79 -17.34 3.76
C ALA A 155 -14.16 -18.73 3.54
N GLU A 156 -13.03 -18.80 2.84
CA GLU A 156 -12.29 -20.02 2.56
C GLU A 156 -11.66 -20.64 3.82
N SER A 157 -11.20 -19.80 4.76
CA SER A 157 -10.60 -20.25 6.02
C SER A 157 -11.55 -21.05 6.92
N ARG A 158 -12.87 -20.87 6.73
CA ARG A 158 -13.93 -21.46 7.57
C ARG A 158 -13.80 -21.15 9.07
N ASN A 159 -13.06 -20.10 9.43
CA ASN A 159 -12.86 -19.71 10.81
C ASN A 159 -14.07 -18.93 11.35
N ILE A 160 -15.01 -19.66 11.98
CA ILE A 160 -16.23 -19.07 12.59
C ILE A 160 -15.93 -18.03 13.68
N GLY A 161 -14.72 -18.04 14.27
CA GLY A 161 -14.30 -17.06 15.26
C GLY A 161 -14.29 -15.62 14.73
N LEU A 162 -14.13 -15.45 13.41
CA LEU A 162 -14.10 -14.15 12.76
C LEU A 162 -15.49 -13.51 12.62
N ILE A 163 -16.59 -14.24 12.89
CA ILE A 163 -17.96 -13.69 12.76
C ILE A 163 -18.14 -12.46 13.66
N ARG A 164 -17.57 -12.45 14.87
CA ARG A 164 -17.69 -11.29 15.79
C ARG A 164 -17.01 -10.06 15.20
N PHE A 165 -15.81 -10.22 14.65
CA PHE A 165 -15.09 -9.16 13.96
C PHE A 165 -15.88 -8.64 12.75
N LEU A 166 -16.33 -9.55 11.88
CA LEU A 166 -17.11 -9.20 10.68
C LEU A 166 -18.40 -8.43 11.02
N ARG A 167 -19.10 -8.83 12.09
CA ARG A 167 -20.31 -8.12 12.55
C ARG A 167 -20.02 -6.71 13.02
N ARG A 168 -18.88 -6.47 13.68
CA ARG A 168 -18.47 -5.13 14.09
C ARG A 168 -18.09 -4.28 12.87
N TRP A 169 -17.34 -4.86 11.93
CA TRP A 169 -16.94 -4.20 10.70
C TRP A 169 -18.14 -3.78 9.85
N GLU A 170 -19.14 -4.66 9.70
CA GLU A 170 -20.37 -4.39 8.94
C GLU A 170 -21.08 -3.09 9.35
N LEU A 171 -21.08 -2.75 10.65
CA LEU A 171 -21.85 -1.62 11.19
C LEU A 171 -21.41 -0.25 10.62
N VAL A 172 -20.13 -0.11 10.25
CA VAL A 172 -19.55 1.16 9.80
C VAL A 172 -19.40 1.26 8.29
N GLU A 173 -19.78 0.20 7.57
CA GLU A 173 -19.55 0.05 6.13
C GLU A 173 -20.66 0.61 5.26
N VAL A 174 -20.39 0.75 3.97
CA VAL A 174 -21.43 1.09 2.97
C VAL A 174 -22.24 -0.14 2.57
N LYS A 175 -23.48 0.05 2.09
CA LYS A 175 -24.43 -1.03 1.75
C LYS A 175 -23.80 -2.16 0.92
N LYS A 176 -22.95 -1.83 -0.06
CA LYS A 176 -22.30 -2.83 -0.92
C LYS A 176 -21.33 -3.72 -0.15
N VAL A 177 -20.48 -3.14 0.69
CA VAL A 177 -19.51 -3.91 1.50
C VAL A 177 -20.23 -4.70 2.59
N ARG A 178 -21.28 -4.14 3.22
CA ARG A 178 -22.14 -4.89 4.16
C ARG A 178 -22.74 -6.16 3.54
N ALA A 179 -23.19 -6.08 2.30
CA ALA A 179 -23.74 -7.24 1.60
C ALA A 179 -22.67 -8.34 1.43
N MET A 180 -21.44 -7.95 1.07
CA MET A 180 -20.32 -8.89 0.95
C MET A 180 -19.95 -9.51 2.30
N ILE A 181 -19.86 -8.70 3.36
CA ILE A 181 -19.59 -9.19 4.72
C ILE A 181 -20.67 -10.20 5.17
N ASN A 182 -21.94 -9.90 4.90
CA ASN A 182 -23.05 -10.81 5.23
C ASN A 182 -22.98 -12.13 4.47
N ASP A 183 -22.59 -12.10 3.19
CA ASP A 183 -22.37 -13.31 2.39
C ASP A 183 -21.23 -14.16 2.99
N THR A 184 -20.10 -13.54 3.33
CA THR A 184 -18.99 -14.20 4.04
C THR A 184 -19.44 -14.83 5.36
N ILE A 185 -20.21 -14.11 6.19
CA ILE A 185 -20.78 -14.67 7.42
C ILE A 185 -21.70 -15.85 7.13
N GLY A 186 -22.51 -15.77 6.07
CA GLY A 186 -23.38 -16.86 5.62
C GLY A 186 -22.57 -18.13 5.29
N LYS A 187 -21.50 -17.98 4.51
CA LYS A 187 -20.58 -19.08 4.16
C LYS A 187 -19.94 -19.70 5.41
N LEU A 188 -19.46 -18.88 6.35
CA LEU A 188 -18.87 -19.36 7.60
C LEU A 188 -19.86 -20.16 8.46
N LYS A 189 -21.15 -19.78 8.48
CA LYS A 189 -22.20 -20.48 9.24
C LYS A 189 -22.69 -21.77 8.59
N SER A 190 -22.38 -21.98 7.31
CA SER A 190 -22.75 -23.19 6.57
C SER A 190 -21.71 -24.31 6.68
N VAL A 191 -20.65 -24.08 7.47
CA VAL A 191 -19.61 -25.05 7.83
C VAL A 191 -20.06 -25.86 9.04
#